data_AF-A0A2H5YLN7-F1
#
_entry.id   AF-A0A2H5YLN7-F1
#
_cell.length_a   1.000
_cell.length_b   1.000
_cell.length_c   1.000
_cell.angle_alpha   90.00
_cell.angle_beta   90.00
_cell.angle_gamma   90.00
#
_symmetry.space_group_name_H-M   'P 1'
#
loop_
_entity.id
_entity.type
_entity.pdbx_description
1 polymer ?
#
loop_
_entity_poly.entity_id
_entity_poly.type
_entity_poly.pdbx_seq_one_letter_code
_entity_poly.pdbx_strand_id
1 'polypeptide(L)'
;MTVEARAAFLAFFFVVWALLGLLPWVAAALWRRGRGVLLALPLALLAGAAGGVAVPLAGADDARGFLFSLGAALLAGGLATALGVWLEGGLVRRPGE
;
A
#
# COMPACT_ATOMS: atom_id res chain seq x y z
N MET A 1 14.50 22.24 12.92
CA MET A 1 14.18 20.81 13.13
C MET A 1 15.48 20.03 13.16
N THR A 2 15.69 19.19 14.18
CA THR A 2 16.86 18.30 14.25
C THR A 2 16.71 17.11 13.29
N VAL A 3 17.77 16.36 13.04
CA VAL A 3 17.73 15.20 12.12
C VAL A 3 16.79 14.12 12.64
N GLU A 4 16.78 13.90 13.95
CA GLU A 4 15.95 12.90 14.64
C GLU A 4 14.46 13.22 14.47
N ALA A 5 14.08 14.49 14.66
CA ALA A 5 12.70 14.92 14.47
C ALA A 5 12.24 14.76 13.02
N ARG A 6 13.12 15.01 12.03
CA ARG A 6 12.83 14.78 10.61
C ARG A 6 12.62 13.30 10.30
N ALA A 7 13.49 12.45 10.83
CA ALA A 7 13.40 11.02 10.64
C ALA A 7 12.12 10.45 11.27
N ALA A 8 11.78 10.88 12.48
CA ALA A 8 10.54 10.49 13.15
C ALA A 8 9.30 10.92 12.36
N PHE A 9 9.28 12.14 11.82
CA PHE A 9 8.21 12.63 10.96
C PHE A 9 8.07 11.75 9.72
N LEU A 10 9.15 11.56 8.94
CA LEU A 10 9.12 10.72 7.73
C LEU A 10 8.69 9.28 8.02
N ALA A 11 9.18 8.69 9.11
CA ALA A 11 8.78 7.35 9.54
C ALA A 11 7.28 7.29 9.86
N PHE A 12 6.72 8.32 10.52
CA PHE A 12 5.29 8.41 10.78
C PHE A 12 4.47 8.43 9.49
N PHE A 13 4.81 9.29 8.51
CA PHE A 13 4.10 9.29 7.21
C PHE A 13 4.23 7.97 6.48
N PHE A 14 5.42 7.38 6.49
CA PHE A 14 5.67 6.09 5.87
C PHE A 14 4.77 5.01 6.45
N VAL A 15 4.63 4.95 7.78
CA VAL A 15 3.72 4.03 8.47
C VAL A 15 2.25 4.33 8.09
N VAL A 16 1.84 5.60 8.07
CA VAL A 16 0.47 5.99 7.69
C VAL A 16 0.15 5.55 6.26
N TRP A 17 1.05 5.78 5.30
CA TRP A 17 0.85 5.37 3.91
C TRP A 17 0.79 3.85 3.77
N ALA A 18 1.66 3.10 4.46
CA ALA A 18 1.62 1.65 4.47
C ALA A 18 0.30 1.12 5.04
N LEU A 19 -0.15 1.67 6.18
CA LEU A 19 -1.42 1.28 6.82
C LEU A 19 -2.63 1.62 5.96
N LEU A 20 -2.64 2.76 5.29
CA LEU A 20 -3.69 3.11 4.33
C LEU A 20 -3.70 2.16 3.13
N GLY A 21 -2.52 1.83 2.58
CA GLY A 21 -2.39 0.85 1.51
C GLY A 21 -2.84 -0.56 1.91
N LEU A 22 -2.81 -0.90 3.20
CA LEU A 22 -3.29 -2.17 3.74
C LEU A 22 -4.83 -2.25 3.83
N LEU A 23 -5.56 -1.13 3.88
CA LEU A 23 -7.02 -1.15 4.03
C LEU A 23 -7.75 -1.92 2.92
N PRO A 24 -7.42 -1.75 1.62
CA PRO A 24 -8.00 -2.55 0.55
C PRO A 24 -7.71 -4.04 0.70
N TRP A 25 -6.52 -4.40 1.21
CA TRP A 25 -6.19 -5.79 1.50
C TRP A 25 -7.06 -6.36 2.62
N VAL A 26 -7.28 -5.61 3.70
CA VAL A 26 -8.20 -6.03 4.78
C VAL A 26 -9.59 -6.29 4.23
N ALA A 27 -10.12 -5.37 3.42
CA ALA A 27 -11.43 -5.56 2.79
C ALA A 27 -11.47 -6.81 1.90
N ALA A 28 -10.44 -7.04 1.08
CA ALA A 28 -10.32 -8.22 0.24
C ALA A 28 -10.19 -9.52 1.05
N ALA A 29 -9.42 -9.50 2.14
CA ALA A 29 -9.24 -10.64 3.04
C ALA A 29 -10.57 -11.00 3.73
N LEU A 30 -11.35 -10.02 4.18
CA LEU A 30 -12.68 -10.25 4.75
C LEU A 30 -13.64 -10.83 3.69
N TRP A 31 -13.71 -10.22 2.50
CA TRP A 31 -14.58 -10.68 1.41
C TRP A 31 -14.27 -12.12 1.00
N ARG A 32 -12.98 -12.43 0.81
CA ARG A 32 -12.50 -13.74 0.36
C ARG A 32 -12.34 -14.75 1.50
N ARG A 33 -12.71 -14.37 2.73
CA ARG A 33 -12.54 -15.19 3.95
C ARG A 33 -11.11 -15.73 4.09
N GLY A 34 -10.12 -14.89 3.82
CA GLY A 34 -8.70 -15.21 3.89
C GLY A 34 -8.14 -16.05 2.74
N ARG A 35 -8.93 -16.43 1.72
CA ARG A 35 -8.46 -17.31 0.65
C ARG A 35 -7.77 -16.55 -0.49
N GLY A 36 -6.53 -16.93 -0.79
CA GLY A 36 -5.82 -16.44 -1.97
C GLY A 36 -5.50 -14.94 -1.88
N VAL A 37 -5.09 -14.48 -0.69
CA VAL A 37 -4.80 -13.06 -0.39
C VAL A 37 -3.44 -12.89 0.31
N LEU A 38 -2.68 -13.96 0.55
CA LEU A 38 -1.46 -13.89 1.35
C LEU A 38 -0.38 -13.07 0.63
N LEU A 39 -0.23 -13.24 -0.69
CA LEU A 39 0.72 -12.46 -1.49
C LEU A 39 0.30 -10.99 -1.62
N ALA A 40 -1.00 -10.72 -1.53
CA ALA A 40 -1.52 -9.36 -1.60
C ALA A 40 -1.15 -8.52 -0.36
N LEU A 41 -0.89 -9.14 0.80
CA LEU A 41 -0.56 -8.43 2.05
C LEU A 41 0.74 -7.60 1.93
N PRO A 42 1.90 -8.21 1.65
CA PRO A 42 3.15 -7.44 1.55
C PRO A 42 3.12 -6.45 0.38
N LEU A 43 2.45 -6.81 -0.73
CA LEU A 43 2.31 -5.92 -1.88
C LEU A 43 1.48 -4.68 -1.56
N ALA A 44 0.39 -4.82 -0.84
CA ALA A 44 -0.47 -3.70 -0.41
C ALA A 44 0.29 -2.70 0.47
N LEU A 45 1.07 -3.20 1.44
CA LEU A 45 1.92 -2.37 2.29
C LEU A 45 2.97 -1.59 1.49
N LEU A 46 3.75 -2.31 0.67
CA LEU A 46 4.84 -1.71 -0.11
C LEU A 46 4.31 -0.70 -1.14
N ALA A 47 3.22 -1.03 -1.84
CA ALA A 47 2.62 -0.15 -2.81
C ALA A 47 1.98 1.07 -2.15
N GLY A 48 1.33 0.91 -0.98
CA GLY A 48 0.81 2.03 -0.21
C GLY A 48 1.90 3.02 0.17
N ALA A 49 2.99 2.52 0.74
CA ALA A 49 4.15 3.34 1.08
C ALA A 49 4.77 4.01 -0.16
N ALA A 50 4.99 3.28 -1.25
CA ALA A 50 5.56 3.82 -2.48
C ALA A 50 4.65 4.88 -3.14
N GLY A 51 3.34 4.62 -3.19
CA GLY A 51 2.35 5.56 -3.73
C GLY A 51 2.25 6.84 -2.92
N GLY A 52 2.29 6.73 -1.59
CA GLY A 52 2.32 7.89 -0.69
C GLY A 52 3.59 8.72 -0.85
N VAL A 53 4.75 8.08 -0.91
CA VAL A 53 6.06 8.73 -1.12
C VAL A 53 6.16 9.41 -2.49
N ALA A 54 5.52 8.85 -3.52
CA ALA A 54 5.60 9.40 -4.88
C ALA A 54 5.05 10.83 -5.00
N VAL A 55 4.06 11.21 -4.18
CA VAL A 55 3.43 12.54 -4.24
C VAL A 55 4.37 13.68 -3.82
N PRO A 56 5.01 13.66 -2.63
CA PRO A 56 5.99 14.68 -2.27
C PRO A 56 7.24 14.62 -3.17
N LEU A 57 7.64 13.43 -3.66
CA LEU A 57 8.73 13.33 -4.64
C LEU A 57 8.39 14.00 -5.97
N ALA A 58 7.11 14.07 -6.33
CA ALA A 58 6.63 14.81 -7.49
C ALA A 58 6.51 16.33 -7.24
N GLY A 59 6.93 16.82 -6.06
CA GLY A 59 6.96 18.24 -5.72
C GLY A 59 5.69 18.79 -5.09
N ALA A 60 4.71 17.94 -4.75
CA ALA A 60 3.51 18.35 -4.01
C ALA A 60 3.74 18.18 -2.49
N ASP A 61 4.34 19.19 -1.86
CA ASP A 61 4.76 19.19 -0.45
C ASP A 61 3.90 20.10 0.45
N ASP A 62 2.79 20.60 -0.07
CA ASP A 62 1.81 21.40 0.67
C ASP A 62 0.70 20.54 1.33
N ALA A 63 -0.25 21.21 1.99
CA ALA A 63 -1.38 20.55 2.65
C ALA A 63 -2.27 19.73 1.68
N ARG A 64 -2.36 20.13 0.40
CA ARG A 64 -3.10 19.37 -0.62
C ARG A 64 -2.28 18.17 -1.09
N GLY A 65 -0.98 18.35 -1.26
CA GLY A 65 -0.01 17.28 -1.52
C GLY A 65 -0.09 16.18 -0.46
N PHE A 66 -0.23 16.55 0.82
CA PHE A 66 -0.52 15.60 1.87
C PHE A 66 -1.80 14.79 1.60
N LEU A 67 -2.95 15.43 1.34
CA LEU A 67 -4.19 14.70 1.07
C LEU A 67 -4.08 13.80 -0.17
N PHE A 68 -3.42 14.28 -1.24
CA PHE A 68 -3.15 13.49 -2.42
C PHE A 68 -2.26 12.28 -2.13
N SER A 69 -1.27 12.40 -1.24
CA SER A 69 -0.43 11.27 -0.81
C SER A 69 -1.23 10.17 -0.11
N LEU A 70 -2.25 10.53 0.67
CA LEU A 70 -3.14 9.56 1.32
C LEU A 70 -3.98 8.81 0.29
N GLY A 71 -4.54 9.54 -0.68
CA GLY A 71 -5.30 8.95 -1.78
C GLY A 71 -4.42 8.06 -2.67
N ALA A 72 -3.20 8.50 -2.99
CA ALA A 72 -2.23 7.74 -3.76
C ALA A 72 -1.82 6.45 -3.04
N ALA A 73 -1.58 6.49 -1.73
CA ALA A 73 -1.30 5.32 -0.92
C ALA A 73 -2.46 4.31 -0.95
N LEU A 74 -3.70 4.78 -0.77
CA LEU A 74 -4.89 3.93 -0.82
C LEU A 74 -5.08 3.28 -2.20
N LEU A 75 -4.94 4.06 -3.28
CA LEU A 75 -5.08 3.58 -4.65
C LEU A 75 -3.98 2.57 -5.01
N ALA A 76 -2.72 2.89 -4.71
CA ALA A 76 -1.59 2.00 -4.97
C ALA A 76 -1.72 0.69 -4.20
N GLY A 77 -2.08 0.75 -2.91
CA GLY A 77 -2.36 -0.43 -2.09
C GLY A 77 -3.53 -1.26 -2.63
N GLY A 78 -4.58 -0.61 -3.13
CA GLY A 78 -5.73 -1.28 -3.77
C GLY A 78 -5.36 -2.01 -5.05
N LEU A 79 -4.61 -1.36 -5.94
CA LEU A 79 -4.11 -1.97 -7.18
C LEU A 79 -3.18 -3.15 -6.88
N ALA A 80 -2.26 -2.98 -5.93
CA ALA A 80 -1.34 -4.04 -5.53
C ALA A 80 -2.05 -5.20 -4.83
N THR A 81 -3.11 -4.92 -4.07
CA THR A 81 -3.99 -5.96 -3.50
C THR A 81 -4.63 -6.78 -4.61
N ALA A 82 -5.24 -6.12 -5.61
CA ALA A 82 -5.87 -6.79 -6.74
C ALA A 82 -4.86 -7.64 -7.53
N LEU A 83 -3.65 -7.10 -7.76
CA LEU A 83 -2.56 -7.81 -8.42
C LEU A 83 -2.12 -9.04 -7.61
N GLY A 84 -1.87 -8.91 -6.32
CA GLY A 84 -1.45 -10.03 -5.47
C GLY A 84 -2.48 -11.16 -5.43
N VAL A 85 -3.76 -10.78 -5.34
CA VAL A 85 -4.88 -11.72 -5.43
C VAL A 85 -4.92 -12.46 -6.77
N TRP A 86 -4.68 -11.75 -7.87
CA TRP A 86 -4.65 -12.33 -9.21
C TRP A 86 -3.47 -13.29 -9.39
N LEU A 87 -2.27 -12.88 -8.95
CA LEU A 87 -1.05 -13.70 -8.98
C LEU A 87 -1.22 -15.00 -8.20
N GLU A 88 -1.73 -14.91 -6.97
CA GLU A 88 -1.97 -16.08 -6.12
C GLU A 88 -3.02 -17.02 -6.73
N GLY A 89 -4.08 -16.47 -7.34
CA GLY A 89 -5.04 -17.24 -8.12
C GLY A 89 -4.41 -17.96 -9.32
N GLY A 90 -3.44 -17.34 -10.00
CA GLY A 90 -2.68 -17.94 -11.09
C GLY A 90 -1.78 -19.09 -10.62
N LEU A 91 -1.13 -18.95 -9.46
CA LEU A 91 -0.30 -19.99 -8.86
C LEU A 91 -1.12 -21.22 -8.45
N VAL A 92 -2.32 -21.02 -7.90
CA VAL A 92 -3.24 -22.12 -7.52
C VAL A 92 -3.81 -22.85 -8.74
N ARG A 93 -3.84 -22.23 -9.94
CA ARG A 93 -4.28 -22.88 -11.18
C ARG A 93 -3.19 -23.66 -11.91
N ARG A 94 -1.92 -23.42 -11.60
CA ARG A 94 -0.75 -24.09 -12.20
C ARG A 94 -0.18 -25.32 -11.44
N PRO A 95 -0.75 -25.89 -10.36
CA PRO A 95 -0.16 -27.05 -9.72
C PRO A 95 -0.56 -28.30 -10.51
N GLY A 96 0.19 -28.65 -11.56
CA GLY A 96 0.00 -29.91 -12.29
C GLY A 96 0.31 -29.92 -13.79
N GLU A 97 0.92 -28.88 -14.36
CA GLU A 97 1.73 -29.06 -15.58
C GLU A 97 3.16 -29.48 -15.22
#